data_AF-B3VZ86-F1
#
_entry.id   AF-B3VZ86-F1
#
_cell.length_a   1.000
_cell.length_b   1.000
_cell.length_c   1.000
_cell.angle_alpha   90.00
_cell.angle_beta   90.00
_cell.angle_gamma   90.00
#
_symmetry.space_group_name_H-M   'P 1'
#
loop_
_entity.id
_entity.type
_entity.pdbx_description
1 polymer ?
#
loop_
_entity_poly.entity_id
_entity_poly.type
_entity_poly.pdbx_seq_one_letter_code
_entity_poly.pdbx_strand_id
1 'polypeptide(L)'
;LVGGTWEWAYAALCFSCGYFAYDQLDMLFYRLYSGLIPSILVHHMILLVCFTLALYRNVTINYLILTLVCELHSIFLHVRKVRRMAGIRNAKSTIVRIEWVLNWLTFIFARSLTHILITIKLVADAPKF
;
A
#
# COMPACT_ATOMS: atom_id res chain seq x y z
N LEU A 1 25.40 -5.67 -2.20
CA LEU A 1 24.53 -5.43 -1.02
C LEU A 1 24.58 -3.94 -0.72
N VAL A 2 23.46 -3.25 -0.93
CA VAL A 2 23.35 -1.78 -0.91
C VAL A 2 23.59 -1.30 0.52
N GLY A 3 24.71 -0.63 0.77
CA GLY A 3 25.03 -0.07 2.07
C GLY A 3 24.01 1.01 2.44
N GLY A 4 23.06 0.67 3.33
CA GLY A 4 22.08 1.62 3.86
C GLY A 4 20.61 1.22 3.72
N THR A 5 20.28 0.11 3.07
CA THR A 5 18.89 -0.39 3.07
C THR A 5 18.55 -1.05 4.40
N TRP A 6 17.35 -0.81 4.94
CA TRP A 6 16.89 -1.52 6.14
C TRP A 6 16.82 -3.03 5.91
N GLU A 7 17.10 -3.80 6.97
CA GLU A 7 16.97 -5.26 6.93
C GLU A 7 15.56 -5.63 6.47
N TRP A 8 15.46 -6.61 5.57
CA TRP A 8 14.21 -7.07 4.93
C TRP A 8 13.49 -6.10 3.98
N ALA A 9 13.87 -4.81 3.91
CA ALA A 9 13.16 -3.86 3.05
C ALA A 9 13.20 -4.26 1.57
N TYR A 10 14.33 -4.76 1.08
CA TYR A 10 14.46 -5.26 -0.29
C TYR A 10 13.54 -6.46 -0.54
N ALA A 11 13.58 -7.47 0.34
CA ALA A 11 12.76 -8.68 0.21
C ALA A 11 11.26 -8.38 0.28
N ALA A 12 10.85 -7.51 1.21
CA ALA A 12 9.48 -7.06 1.35
C ALA A 12 9.00 -6.28 0.11
N LEU A 13 9.86 -5.44 -0.46
CA LEU A 13 9.55 -4.69 -1.69
C LEU A 13 9.44 -5.65 -2.90
N CYS A 14 10.31 -6.64 -3.03
CA CYS A 14 10.21 -7.69 -4.06
C CYS A 14 8.88 -8.46 -3.95
N PHE A 15 8.55 -8.94 -2.75
CA PHE A 15 7.31 -9.67 -2.50
C PHE A 15 6.09 -8.82 -2.84
N SER A 16 6.08 -7.56 -2.37
CA SER A 16 4.98 -6.63 -2.63
C SER A 16 4.86 -6.31 -4.12
N CYS A 17 5.98 -6.09 -4.81
CA CYS A 17 5.98 -5.86 -6.26
C CYS A 17 5.30 -7.02 -7.03
N GLY A 18 5.57 -8.27 -6.65
CA GLY A 18 4.91 -9.45 -7.22
C GLY A 18 3.40 -9.47 -6.94
N TYR A 19 3.01 -9.16 -5.70
CA TYR A 19 1.60 -9.06 -5.32
C TYR A 19 0.85 -7.98 -6.12
N PHE A 20 1.39 -6.76 -6.20
CA PHE A 20 0.77 -5.66 -6.95
C PHE A 20 0.66 -5.98 -8.44
N ALA A 21 1.65 -6.66 -9.02
CA ALA A 21 1.59 -7.12 -10.41
C ALA A 21 0.46 -8.14 -10.62
N TYR A 22 0.33 -9.12 -9.71
CA TYR A 22 -0.73 -10.12 -9.78
C TYR A 22 -2.13 -9.48 -9.63
N ASP A 23 -2.31 -8.62 -8.63
CA ASP A 23 -3.57 -7.92 -8.38
C ASP A 23 -3.98 -7.03 -9.57
N GLN A 24 -3.01 -6.38 -10.21
CA GLN A 24 -3.25 -5.61 -11.42
C GLN A 24 -3.65 -6.49 -12.62
N LEU A 25 -3.01 -7.65 -12.80
CA LEU A 25 -3.41 -8.61 -13.84
C LEU A 25 -4.83 -9.15 -13.58
N ASP A 26 -5.14 -9.51 -12.33
CA ASP A 26 -6.47 -9.97 -11.93
C ASP A 26 -7.55 -8.92 -12.25
N MET A 27 -7.29 -7.66 -11.89
CA MET A 27 -8.18 -6.54 -12.20
C MET A 27 -8.42 -6.34 -13.70
N LEU A 28 -7.40 -6.58 -14.53
CA LEU A 28 -7.51 -6.51 -16.00
C LEU A 28 -8.33 -7.67 -16.56
N PHE A 29 -8.03 -8.91 -16.15
CA PHE A 29 -8.71 -10.11 -16.64
C PHE A 29 -10.21 -10.11 -16.31
N TYR A 30 -10.56 -9.77 -15.08
CA TYR A 30 -11.94 -9.78 -14.61
C TYR A 30 -12.66 -8.43 -14.78
N ARG A 31 -12.00 -7.44 -15.40
CA ARG A 31 -12.53 -6.09 -15.62
C ARG A 31 -13.08 -5.44 -14.35
N LEU A 32 -12.37 -5.64 -13.23
CA LEU A 32 -12.75 -5.17 -11.88
C LEU A 32 -12.51 -3.65 -11.69
N TYR A 33 -12.29 -2.92 -12.77
CA TYR A 33 -12.14 -1.47 -12.76
C TYR A 33 -13.51 -0.81 -13.01
N SER A 34 -14.08 -0.20 -11.97
CA SER A 34 -15.37 0.48 -12.03
C SER A 34 -15.20 1.96 -12.33
N GLY A 35 -16.01 2.50 -13.25
CA GLY A 35 -16.08 3.94 -13.55
C GLY A 35 -15.43 4.34 -14.88
N LEU A 36 -15.63 5.60 -15.27
CA LEU A 36 -15.09 6.18 -16.50
C LEU A 36 -13.55 6.28 -16.47
N ILE A 37 -12.99 6.43 -15.26
CA ILE A 37 -11.56 6.52 -15.00
C ILE A 37 -11.21 5.43 -13.98
N PRO A 38 -10.40 4.43 -14.33
CA PRO A 38 -10.06 3.32 -13.45
C PRO A 38 -8.97 3.76 -12.45
N SER A 39 -9.32 4.66 -11.53
CA SER A 39 -8.38 5.31 -10.60
C SER A 39 -7.53 4.32 -9.79
N ILE A 40 -8.15 3.20 -9.36
CA ILE A 40 -7.44 2.13 -8.63
C ILE A 40 -6.42 1.39 -9.51
N LEU A 41 -6.75 1.15 -10.77
CA LEU A 41 -5.88 0.47 -11.72
C LEU A 41 -4.67 1.34 -12.06
N VAL A 42 -4.90 2.65 -12.28
CA VAL A 42 -3.84 3.63 -12.49
C VAL A 42 -2.96 3.77 -11.25
N HIS A 43 -3.54 3.77 -10.06
CA HIS A 43 -2.79 3.81 -8.80
C HIS A 43 -1.85 2.61 -8.66
N HIS A 44 -2.33 1.38 -8.90
CA HIS A 44 -1.50 0.17 -8.84
C HIS A 44 -0.40 0.19 -9.91
N MET A 45 -0.70 0.71 -11.11
CA MET A 45 0.29 0.84 -12.18
C MET A 45 1.43 1.78 -11.80
N ILE A 46 1.13 2.94 -11.22
CA ILE A 46 2.15 3.89 -10.76
C ILE A 46 3.01 3.26 -9.66
N LEU A 47 2.41 2.60 -8.67
CA LEU A 47 3.15 1.92 -7.61
C LEU A 47 4.07 0.83 -8.17
N LEU A 48 3.57 0.03 -9.12
CA LEU A 48 4.33 -1.05 -9.74
C LEU A 48 5.54 -0.52 -10.53
N VAL A 49 5.37 0.58 -11.28
CA VAL A 49 6.47 1.25 -11.98
C VAL A 49 7.51 1.78 -10.99
N CYS A 50 7.08 2.46 -9.92
CA CYS A 50 7.98 2.97 -8.89
C CYS A 50 8.76 1.84 -8.19
N PHE A 51 8.09 0.75 -7.81
CA PHE A 51 8.72 -0.38 -7.14
C PHE A 51 9.72 -1.09 -8.05
N THR A 52 9.33 -1.35 -9.30
CA THR A 52 10.20 -2.02 -10.28
C THR A 52 11.44 -1.17 -10.59
N LEU A 53 11.28 0.14 -10.77
CA LEU A 53 12.42 1.05 -11.01
C LEU A 53 13.37 1.11 -9.82
N ALA A 54 12.85 1.14 -8.60
CA ALA A 54 13.66 1.15 -7.39
C ALA A 54 14.40 -0.16 -7.15
N LEU A 55 13.77 -1.30 -7.42
CA LEU A 55 14.42 -2.61 -7.38
C LEU A 55 15.49 -2.73 -8.48
N TYR A 56 15.20 -2.25 -9.70
CA TYR A 56 16.13 -2.27 -10.83
C TYR A 56 17.36 -1.39 -10.57
N ARG A 57 17.15 -0.16 -10.09
CA ARG A 57 18.23 0.80 -9.82
C ARG A 57 18.85 0.66 -8.43
N ASN A 58 18.25 -0.13 -7.55
CA ASN A 58 18.63 -0.27 -6.15
C ASN A 58 18.69 1.08 -5.38
N VAL A 59 17.77 1.99 -5.69
CA VAL A 59 17.68 3.33 -5.07
C VAL A 59 16.33 3.46 -4.37
N THR A 60 16.23 4.34 -3.37
CA THR A 60 15.01 4.74 -2.66
C THR A 60 14.18 3.62 -1.98
N ILE A 61 14.72 2.39 -1.86
CA ILE A 61 14.05 1.24 -1.24
C ILE A 61 13.51 1.56 0.17
N ASN A 62 14.27 2.28 1.01
CA ASN A 62 13.83 2.67 2.36
C ASN A 62 12.66 3.65 2.36
N TYR A 63 12.54 4.51 1.34
CA TYR A 63 11.37 5.39 1.23
C TYR A 63 10.17 4.62 0.72
N LEU A 64 10.38 3.68 -0.20
CA LEU A 64 9.30 2.89 -0.78
C LEU A 64 8.70 1.89 0.22
N ILE A 65 9.51 1.31 1.10
CA ILE A 65 8.97 0.46 2.17
C ILE A 65 8.11 1.27 3.16
N LEU A 66 8.47 2.53 3.42
CA LEU A 66 7.62 3.43 4.21
C LEU A 66 6.30 3.69 3.47
N THR A 67 6.34 4.00 2.16
CA THR A 67 5.10 4.19 1.39
C THR A 67 4.23 2.93 1.35
N LEU A 68 4.83 1.73 1.37
CA LEU A 68 4.11 0.47 1.47
C LEU A 68 3.39 0.32 2.83
N VAL A 69 4.04 0.73 3.93
CA VAL A 69 3.41 0.76 5.26
C VAL A 69 2.21 1.71 5.28
N CYS A 70 2.29 2.82 4.55
CA CYS A 70 1.15 3.74 4.38
C CYS A 70 -0.07 2.98 3.84
N GLU A 71 0.11 2.11 2.85
CA GLU A 71 -0.96 1.35 2.21
C GLU A 71 -1.62 0.26 3.10
N LEU A 72 -1.08 -0.04 4.29
CA LEU A 72 -1.71 -0.98 5.23
C LEU A 72 -3.12 -0.53 5.68
N HIS A 73 -3.42 0.76 5.65
CA HIS A 73 -4.77 1.27 5.90
C HIS A 73 -5.81 0.66 4.93
N SER A 74 -5.40 0.32 3.72
CA SER A 74 -6.28 -0.23 2.69
C SER A 74 -6.71 -1.67 2.97
N ILE A 75 -6.03 -2.41 3.86
CA ILE A 75 -6.38 -3.80 4.23
C ILE A 75 -7.81 -3.85 4.79
N PHE A 76 -8.19 -2.89 5.64
CA PHE A 76 -9.54 -2.82 6.20
C PHE A 76 -10.60 -2.54 5.13
N LEU A 77 -10.25 -1.77 4.10
CA LEU A 77 -11.11 -1.53 2.94
C LEU A 77 -11.28 -2.80 2.11
N HIS A 78 -10.21 -3.59 1.92
CA HIS A 78 -10.25 -4.86 1.20
C HIS A 78 -11.08 -5.90 1.95
N VAL A 79 -10.88 -6.05 3.27
CA VAL A 79 -11.70 -6.92 4.13
C VAL A 79 -13.18 -6.54 4.03
N ARG A 80 -13.49 -5.24 4.03
CA ARG A 80 -14.86 -4.76 3.82
C ARG A 80 -15.42 -5.12 2.44
N LYS A 81 -14.61 -5.03 1.39
CA LYS A 81 -15.00 -5.40 0.03
C LYS A 81 -15.25 -6.91 -0.07
N VAL A 82 -14.33 -7.74 0.43
CA VAL A 82 -14.46 -9.20 0.47
C VAL A 82 -15.71 -9.63 1.23
N ARG A 83 -15.95 -9.07 2.41
CA ARG A 83 -17.17 -9.37 3.19
C ARG A 83 -18.45 -9.02 2.43
N ARG A 84 -18.46 -7.89 1.71
CA ARG A 84 -19.59 -7.50 0.86
C ARG A 84 -19.79 -8.43 -0.33
N MET A 85 -18.70 -8.95 -0.90
CA MET A 85 -18.75 -9.98 -1.96
C MET A 85 -19.25 -11.33 -1.43
N ALA A 86 -18.92 -11.68 -0.18
CA ALA A 86 -19.42 -12.86 0.51
C ALA A 86 -20.90 -12.79 0.93
N GLY A 87 -21.64 -11.76 0.52
CA GLY A 87 -23.07 -11.61 0.82
C GLY A 87 -23.39 -11.14 2.25
N ILE A 88 -22.39 -10.94 3.11
CA ILE A 88 -22.57 -10.52 4.50
C ILE A 88 -22.82 -9.00 4.54
N ARG A 89 -24.08 -8.60 4.40
CA ARG A 89 -24.53 -7.20 4.36
C ARG A 89 -25.09 -6.67 5.68
N ASN A 90 -24.88 -7.36 6.81
CA ASN A 90 -25.42 -6.98 8.12
C ASN A 90 -24.86 -5.63 8.64
N ALA A 91 -25.45 -4.53 8.18
CA ALA A 91 -25.08 -3.16 8.53
C ALA A 91 -25.34 -2.81 10.01
N LYS A 92 -26.22 -3.55 10.69
CA LYS A 92 -26.53 -3.39 12.12
C LYS A 92 -25.60 -4.16 13.07
N SER A 93 -24.65 -4.94 12.53
CA SER A 93 -23.77 -5.76 13.36
C SER A 93 -22.68 -4.91 14.02
N THR A 94 -22.37 -5.21 15.29
CA THR A 94 -21.22 -4.68 16.05
C THR A 94 -19.92 -4.79 15.25
N ILE A 95 -19.81 -5.81 14.38
CA ILE A 95 -18.67 -6.03 13.47
C ILE A 95 -18.44 -4.83 12.56
N VAL A 96 -19.50 -4.26 11.96
CA VAL A 96 -19.36 -3.10 11.05
C VAL A 96 -18.90 -1.85 11.81
N ARG A 97 -19.34 -1.68 13.06
CA ARG A 97 -18.91 -0.56 13.90
C ARG A 97 -17.44 -0.71 14.30
N ILE A 98 -17.01 -1.91 14.69
CA ILE A 98 -15.61 -2.22 15.01
C ILE A 98 -14.72 -1.96 13.80
N GLU A 99 -15.08 -2.49 12.63
CA GLU A 99 -14.31 -2.27 11.40
C GLU A 99 -14.23 -0.80 11.00
N TRP A 100 -15.30 -0.04 11.19
CA TRP A 100 -15.29 1.38 10.90
C TRP A 100 -14.32 2.13 11.82
N VAL A 101 -14.34 1.83 13.11
CA VAL A 101 -13.40 2.41 14.09
C VAL A 101 -11.97 1.98 13.78
N LEU A 102 -11.73 0.70 13.53
CA LEU A 102 -10.41 0.17 13.17
C LEU A 102 -9.89 0.83 11.89
N ASN A 103 -10.73 0.95 10.85
CA ASN A 103 -10.36 1.60 9.59
C ASN A 103 -9.97 3.07 9.81
N TRP A 104 -10.69 3.80 10.66
CA TRP A 104 -10.35 5.20 10.98
C TRP A 104 -9.05 5.31 11.77
N LEU A 105 -8.89 4.47 12.79
CA LEU A 105 -7.67 4.44 13.58
C LEU A 105 -6.47 4.10 12.70
N THR A 106 -6.55 3.02 11.92
CA THR A 106 -5.46 2.60 11.06
C THR A 106 -5.19 3.58 9.93
N PHE A 107 -6.21 4.24 9.39
CA PHE A 107 -6.00 5.33 8.43
C PHE A 107 -5.18 6.46 9.03
N ILE A 108 -5.55 6.95 10.22
CA ILE A 108 -4.84 8.06 10.87
C ILE A 108 -3.42 7.63 11.23
N PHE A 109 -3.26 6.49 11.91
CA PHE A 109 -1.94 6.03 12.33
C PHE A 109 -1.04 5.68 11.15
N ALA A 110 -1.49 4.87 10.20
CA ALA A 110 -0.67 4.44 9.08
C ALA A 110 -0.27 5.61 8.17
N ARG A 111 -1.11 6.64 8.01
CA ARG A 111 -0.74 7.81 7.22
C ARG A 111 0.11 8.79 8.02
N SER A 112 -0.36 9.26 9.18
CA SER A 112 0.35 10.28 9.95
C SER A 112 1.73 9.81 10.40
N LEU A 113 1.84 8.61 10.95
CA LEU A 113 3.12 8.06 11.40
C LEU A 113 4.09 7.91 10.24
N THR A 114 3.63 7.32 9.13
CA THR A 114 4.48 7.08 7.97
C THR A 114 4.95 8.38 7.33
N HIS A 115 4.08 9.39 7.19
CA HIS A 115 4.49 10.69 6.67
C HIS A 115 5.51 11.38 7.58
N ILE A 116 5.34 11.30 8.91
CA ILE A 116 6.33 11.81 9.86
C ILE A 116 7.67 11.07 9.69
N LEU A 117 7.66 9.74 9.59
CA LEU A 117 8.87 8.94 9.39
C LEU A 117 9.58 9.28 8.08
N ILE A 118 8.83 9.47 6.98
CA ILE A 118 9.39 9.90 5.69
C ILE A 118 10.04 11.28 5.83
N THR A 119 9.39 12.23 6.51
CA THR A 119 9.94 13.57 6.75
C THR A 119 11.21 13.52 7.60
N ILE A 120 11.21 12.76 8.70
CA ILE A 120 12.40 12.58 9.55
C ILE A 120 13.55 11.98 8.74
N LYS A 121 13.27 10.93 7.96
CA LYS A 121 14.23 10.29 7.07
C LYS A 121 14.78 11.32 6.07
N LEU A 122 13.90 12.07 5.41
CA LEU A 122 14.28 13.07 4.42
C LEU A 122 15.19 14.15 5.03
N VAL A 123 14.88 14.64 6.23
CA VAL A 123 15.71 15.62 6.95
C VAL A 123 17.06 15.01 7.36
N ALA A 124 17.08 13.76 7.83
CA ALA A 124 18.30 13.06 8.20
C ALA A 124 19.24 12.81 7.01
N ASP A 125 18.69 12.65 5.81
CA ASP A 125 19.46 12.49 4.57
C ASP A 125 19.68 13.77 3.78
N ALA A 126 19.10 14.90 4.21
CA ALA A 126 19.39 16.21 3.65
C ALA A 126 20.89 16.51 3.52
N PRO A 127 21.77 16.19 4.50
CA PRO A 127 23.21 16.43 4.35
C PRO A 127 23.93 15.50 3.35
N LYS A 128 23.24 14.52 2.76
CA LYS A 128 23.80 13.61 1.74
C LYS A 128 23.52 14.08 0.31
N PHE A 129 22.81 15.21 0.15
CA PHE A 129 22.50 15.88 -1.11
C PHE A 129 23.13 17.28 -1.11
#